data_AF-A0A7C5QVS5-F1
#
_entry.id   AF-A0A7C5QVS5-F1
#
_cell.length_a   1.000
_cell.length_b   1.000
_cell.length_c   1.000
_cell.angle_alpha   90.00
_cell.angle_beta   90.00
_cell.angle_gamma   90.00
#
_symmetry.space_group_name_H-M   'P 1'
#
loop_
_entity.id
_entity.type
_entity.pdbx_description
1 polymer ?
#
loop_
_entity_poly.entity_id
_entity_poly.type
_entity_poly.pdbx_seq_one_letter_code
_entity_poly.pdbx_strand_id
1 'polypeptide(L)'
;MKKIDSHRLFEIVPALMVWLTFLIAIIVSFIKPLWAVYFIIVFSVYWIVRLFYMMVWLLISWKRFRREIKINWFAKLKELPKNYLDYYHVITLPTYKEPYEVVERTFEELLKCEYPVNKMIIVLGGEERDSGFVSVAEKIKNKYSVYFKKVLITIHPVQPDELPGKGSNVHYMEKKLKEYIDAEQLP
;
A
#
# COMPACT_ATOMS: atom_id res chain seq x y z
N MET A 1 36.63 9.96 -2.81
CA MET A 1 35.97 8.66 -2.54
C MET A 1 34.67 8.93 -1.83
N LYS A 2 33.52 8.66 -2.47
CA LYS A 2 32.19 8.80 -1.84
C LYS A 2 32.13 7.84 -0.65
N LYS A 3 31.95 8.35 0.57
CA LYS A 3 31.65 7.51 1.74
C LYS A 3 30.45 6.64 1.37
N ILE A 4 30.61 5.32 1.45
CA ILE A 4 29.49 4.41 1.32
C ILE A 4 28.63 4.68 2.56
N ASP A 5 27.45 5.26 2.36
CA ASP A 5 26.48 5.42 3.45
C ASP A 5 26.25 4.05 4.10
N SER A 6 26.23 4.00 5.42
CA SER A 6 26.01 2.77 6.19
C SER A 6 24.78 2.02 5.70
N HIS A 7 23.73 2.74 5.27
CA HIS A 7 22.53 2.19 4.63
C HIS A 7 22.82 1.36 3.37
N ARG A 8 23.72 1.82 2.50
CA ARG A 8 24.08 1.10 1.25
C ARG A 8 24.87 -0.18 1.51
N LEU A 9 25.64 -0.25 2.61
CA LEU A 9 26.31 -1.50 2.99
C LEU A 9 25.28 -2.56 3.41
N PHE A 10 24.29 -2.18 4.21
CA PHE A 10 23.24 -3.11 4.64
C PHE A 10 22.31 -3.54 3.49
N GLU A 11 22.11 -2.71 2.47
CA GLU A 11 21.38 -3.08 1.25
C GLU A 11 22.06 -4.22 0.46
N ILE A 12 23.39 -4.31 0.51
CA ILE A 12 24.16 -5.31 -0.24
C ILE A 12 24.19 -6.66 0.49
N VAL A 13 24.11 -6.66 1.83
CA VAL A 13 24.24 -7.87 2.66
C VAL A 13 23.30 -9.01 2.22
N PRO A 14 22.00 -8.80 1.98
CA PRO A 14 21.10 -9.88 1.56
C PRO A 14 21.53 -10.53 0.24
N ALA A 15 21.87 -9.71 -0.76
CA ALA A 15 22.31 -10.21 -2.06
C ALA A 15 23.64 -10.95 -1.94
N LEU A 16 24.59 -10.38 -1.20
CA LEU A 16 25.89 -10.99 -0.94
C LEU A 16 25.75 -12.35 -0.24
N MET A 17 24.88 -12.45 0.77
CA MET A 17 24.63 -13.70 1.48
C MET A 17 24.08 -14.80 0.55
N VAL A 18 23.19 -14.45 -0.37
CA VAL A 18 22.65 -15.39 -1.37
C VAL A 18 23.76 -15.88 -2.30
N TRP A 19 24.53 -14.97 -2.90
CA TRP A 19 25.62 -15.34 -3.82
C TRP A 19 26.73 -16.13 -3.13
N LEU A 20 27.08 -15.75 -1.90
CA LEU A 20 28.07 -16.45 -1.10
C LEU A 20 27.60 -17.88 -0.78
N THR A 21 26.31 -18.07 -0.46
CA THR A 21 25.75 -19.39 -0.18
C THR A 21 25.88 -20.31 -1.40
N PHE A 22 25.57 -19.82 -2.60
CA PHE A 22 25.75 -20.61 -3.83
C PHE A 22 27.21 -20.91 -4.13
N LEU A 23 28.09 -19.92 -4.00
CA LEU A 23 29.52 -20.09 -4.24
C LEU A 23 30.13 -21.12 -3.28
N ILE A 24 29.79 -21.04 -1.98
CA ILE A 24 30.22 -22.01 -0.97
C ILE A 24 29.73 -23.41 -1.33
N ALA A 25 28.47 -23.57 -1.71
CA ALA A 25 27.93 -24.87 -2.10
C ALA A 25 28.70 -25.49 -3.28
N ILE A 26 29.04 -24.68 -4.29
CA ILE A 26 29.83 -25.13 -5.46
C ILE A 26 31.24 -25.53 -5.01
N ILE A 27 31.96 -24.68 -4.29
CA ILE A 27 33.33 -24.95 -3.85
C ILE A 27 33.40 -26.20 -2.97
N VAL A 28 32.49 -26.31 -1.99
CA VAL A 28 32.45 -27.47 -1.07
C VAL A 28 32.12 -28.76 -1.82
N SER A 29 31.37 -28.69 -2.93
CA SER A 29 31.07 -29.89 -3.74
C SER A 29 32.32 -30.51 -4.37
N PHE A 30 33.32 -29.71 -4.74
CA PHE A 30 34.61 -30.20 -5.27
C PHE A 30 35.59 -30.63 -4.18
N ILE A 31 35.64 -29.94 -3.03
CA ILE A 31 36.62 -30.22 -1.97
C ILE A 31 36.16 -31.36 -1.06
N LYS A 32 34.87 -31.36 -0.67
CA LYS A 32 34.29 -32.33 0.27
C LYS A 32 32.84 -32.66 -0.13
N PRO A 33 32.62 -33.51 -1.13
CA PRO A 33 31.29 -33.76 -1.71
C PRO A 33 30.26 -34.25 -0.68
N LEU A 34 30.65 -35.06 0.32
CA LEU A 34 29.74 -35.52 1.38
C LEU A 34 29.16 -34.36 2.22
N TRP A 35 29.96 -33.32 2.50
CA TRP A 35 29.49 -32.15 3.26
C TRP A 35 28.52 -31.29 2.43
N ALA A 36 28.78 -31.16 1.13
CA ALA A 36 27.84 -30.48 0.22
C ALA A 36 26.49 -31.19 0.18
N VAL A 37 26.47 -32.53 0.16
CA VAL A 37 25.23 -33.31 0.21
C VAL A 37 24.46 -33.05 1.51
N TYR A 38 25.12 -33.09 2.68
CA TYR A 38 24.45 -32.79 3.94
C TYR A 38 23.89 -31.37 3.98
N PHE A 39 24.63 -30.38 3.48
CA PHE A 39 24.18 -28.99 3.40
C PHE A 39 22.91 -28.85 2.53
N ILE A 40 22.93 -29.44 1.32
CA ILE A 40 21.78 -29.38 0.41
C ILE A 40 20.56 -30.05 1.04
N ILE A 41 20.71 -31.21 1.67
CA ILE A 41 19.59 -31.92 2.33
C ILE A 41 18.98 -31.04 3.42
N VAL A 42 19.79 -30.48 4.33
CA VAL A 42 19.29 -29.61 5.41
C VAL A 42 18.59 -28.38 4.85
N PHE A 43 19.18 -27.74 3.83
CA PHE A 43 18.59 -26.59 3.16
C PHE A 43 17.25 -26.92 2.50
N SER A 44 17.16 -28.05 1.78
CA SER A 44 15.92 -28.53 1.17
C SER A 44 14.86 -28.86 2.21
N VAL A 45 15.22 -29.52 3.32
CA VAL A 45 14.28 -29.80 4.42
C VAL A 45 13.77 -28.51 5.04
N TYR A 46 14.64 -27.54 5.31
CA TYR A 46 14.23 -26.22 5.80
C TYR A 46 13.22 -25.54 4.84
N TRP A 47 13.50 -25.57 3.54
CA TRP A 47 12.59 -25.02 2.53
C TRP A 47 11.24 -25.72 2.52
N ILE A 48 11.23 -27.05 2.60
CA ILE A 48 9.97 -27.83 2.65
C ILE A 48 9.17 -27.47 3.90
N VAL A 49 9.81 -27.39 5.07
CA VAL A 49 9.16 -26.98 6.32
C VAL A 49 8.60 -25.56 6.21
N ARG A 50 9.35 -24.63 5.63
CA ARG A 50 8.92 -23.23 5.42
C ARG A 50 7.74 -23.14 4.45
N LEU A 51 7.75 -23.91 3.36
CA LEU A 51 6.64 -23.98 2.40
C LEU A 51 5.39 -24.57 3.05
N PHE A 52 5.54 -25.64 3.82
CA PHE A 52 4.41 -26.25 4.53
C PHE A 52 3.80 -25.28 5.55
N TYR A 53 4.64 -24.60 6.34
CA TYR A 53 4.21 -23.55 7.26
C TYR A 53 3.39 -22.47 6.55
N MET A 54 3.89 -21.92 5.45
CA MET A 54 3.19 -20.89 4.67
C MET A 54 1.88 -21.41 4.08
N MET A 55 1.87 -22.66 3.59
CA MET A 55 0.67 -23.30 3.03
C MET A 55 -0.45 -23.44 4.08
N VAL A 56 -0.12 -23.86 5.30
CA VAL A 56 -1.09 -23.96 6.40
C VAL A 56 -1.74 -22.60 6.67
N TRP A 57 -0.95 -21.52 6.77
CA TRP A 57 -1.48 -20.18 6.97
C TRP A 57 -2.32 -19.68 5.81
N LEU A 58 -1.92 -19.98 4.57
CA LEU A 58 -2.69 -19.63 3.37
C LEU A 58 -4.07 -20.30 3.39
N LEU A 59 -4.13 -21.60 3.73
CA LEU A 59 -5.40 -22.34 3.80
C LEU A 59 -6.31 -21.79 4.90
N ILE A 60 -5.77 -21.46 6.07
CA ILE A 60 -6.53 -20.86 7.17
C ILE A 60 -7.05 -19.48 6.76
N SER A 61 -6.19 -18.62 6.19
CA SER A 61 -6.56 -17.29 5.72
C SER A 61 -7.62 -17.36 4.63
N TRP A 62 -7.48 -18.27 3.67
CA TRP A 62 -8.46 -18.49 2.62
C TRP A 62 -9.82 -18.91 3.17
N LYS A 63 -9.86 -19.89 4.08
CA LYS A 63 -11.12 -20.32 4.72
C LYS A 63 -11.77 -19.17 5.49
N ARG A 64 -10.99 -18.38 6.24
CA ARG A 64 -11.49 -17.21 6.96
C ARG A 64 -12.04 -16.18 5.98
N PHE A 65 -11.29 -15.80 4.95
CA PHE A 65 -11.71 -14.87 3.91
C PHE A 65 -13.04 -15.29 3.26
N ARG A 66 -13.17 -16.57 2.87
CA ARG A 66 -14.41 -17.11 2.28
C ARG A 66 -15.60 -17.11 3.24
N ARG A 67 -15.38 -17.13 4.55
CA ARG A 67 -16.42 -16.93 5.56
C ARG A 67 -16.78 -15.45 5.69
N GLU A 68 -15.78 -14.58 5.85
CA GLU A 68 -15.99 -13.15 6.07
C GLU A 68 -16.67 -12.45 4.89
N ILE A 69 -16.39 -12.84 3.64
CA ILE A 69 -17.02 -12.22 2.45
C ILE A 69 -18.52 -12.50 2.33
N LYS A 70 -19.03 -13.55 3.01
CA LYS A 70 -20.47 -13.89 3.01
C LYS A 70 -21.27 -13.09 4.03
N ILE A 71 -20.58 -12.40 4.94
CA ILE A 71 -21.22 -11.65 6.02
C ILE A 71 -21.65 -10.29 5.47
N ASN A 72 -22.91 -9.92 5.70
CA ASN A 72 -23.34 -8.54 5.48
C ASN A 72 -22.76 -7.65 6.58
N TRP A 73 -21.61 -7.04 6.30
CA TRP A 73 -20.91 -6.17 7.24
C TRP A 73 -21.68 -4.89 7.56
N PHE A 74 -22.43 -4.35 6.59
CA PHE A 74 -23.20 -3.13 6.81
C PHE A 74 -24.41 -3.36 7.74
N ALA A 75 -25.05 -4.53 7.67
CA ALA A 75 -26.07 -4.92 8.63
C ALA A 75 -25.48 -5.01 10.05
N LYS A 76 -24.33 -5.66 10.21
CA LYS A 76 -23.63 -5.72 11.51
C LYS A 76 -23.17 -4.37 12.02
N LEU A 77 -22.74 -3.47 11.13
CA LEU A 77 -22.36 -2.10 11.47
C LEU A 77 -23.52 -1.34 12.13
N LYS A 78 -24.75 -1.57 11.67
CA LYS A 78 -25.97 -0.96 12.23
C LYS A 78 -26.36 -1.50 13.61
N GLU A 79 -25.88 -2.67 14.00
CA GLU A 79 -26.13 -3.29 15.31
C GLU A 79 -25.18 -2.76 16.40
N LEU A 80 -24.14 -2.01 16.02
CA LEU A 80 -23.20 -1.46 16.99
C LEU A 80 -23.84 -0.35 17.83
N PRO A 81 -23.43 -0.18 19.10
CA PRO A 81 -23.99 0.83 19.99
C PRO A 81 -23.66 2.27 19.56
N LYS A 82 -22.57 2.47 18.80
CA LYS A 82 -22.22 3.77 18.23
C LYS A 82 -22.81 3.91 16.84
N ASN A 83 -23.38 5.08 16.56
CA ASN A 83 -23.91 5.33 15.23
C ASN A 83 -22.76 5.52 14.24
N TYR A 84 -22.70 4.66 13.23
CA TYR A 84 -21.68 4.77 12.19
C TYR A 84 -21.73 6.11 11.45
N LEU A 85 -22.89 6.79 11.45
CA LEU A 85 -23.05 8.11 10.84
C LEU A 85 -22.31 9.23 11.60
N ASP A 86 -21.81 8.99 12.81
CA ASP A 86 -21.03 9.98 13.56
C ASP A 86 -19.63 10.15 12.97
N TYR A 87 -19.19 9.23 12.09
CA TYR A 87 -17.84 9.19 11.54
C TYR A 87 -17.78 9.76 10.12
N TYR A 88 -16.70 10.49 9.84
CA TYR A 88 -16.29 10.82 8.47
C TYR A 88 -15.29 9.77 7.97
N HIS A 89 -15.44 9.35 6.71
CA HIS A 89 -14.52 8.42 6.07
C HIS A 89 -13.54 9.18 5.21
N VAL A 90 -12.28 9.20 5.61
CA VAL A 90 -11.19 9.77 4.81
C VAL A 90 -10.68 8.70 3.84
N ILE A 91 -10.64 9.04 2.55
CA ILE A 91 -10.17 8.15 1.49
C ILE A 91 -9.02 8.85 0.77
N THR A 92 -7.81 8.34 0.94
CA THR A 92 -6.60 8.86 0.27
C THR A 92 -6.31 8.07 -1.01
N LEU A 93 -6.32 8.78 -2.14
CA LEU A 93 -6.03 8.27 -3.48
C LEU A 93 -4.74 8.92 -4.01
N PRO A 94 -3.55 8.43 -3.60
CA PRO A 94 -2.29 8.87 -4.19
C PRO A 94 -2.17 8.29 -5.61
N THR A 95 -1.86 9.16 -6.56
CA THR A 95 -1.83 8.91 -8.00
C THR A 95 -0.50 9.40 -8.59
N TYR A 96 0.10 8.61 -9.47
CA TYR A 96 1.15 9.02 -10.38
C TYR A 96 0.94 8.44 -11.80
N LYS A 97 0.63 9.31 -12.76
CA LYS A 97 0.41 8.97 -14.19
C LYS A 97 -0.75 8.01 -14.45
N GLU A 98 -1.73 7.93 -13.56
CA GLU A 98 -2.96 7.18 -13.85
C GLU A 98 -3.81 7.93 -14.88
N PRO A 99 -4.37 7.20 -15.86
CA PRO A 99 -5.27 7.80 -16.83
C PRO A 99 -6.60 8.17 -16.18
N TYR A 100 -7.30 9.14 -16.78
CA TYR A 100 -8.57 9.69 -16.26
C TYR A 100 -9.59 8.59 -15.95
N GLU A 101 -9.72 7.60 -16.82
CA GLU A 101 -10.72 6.53 -16.73
C GLU A 101 -10.54 5.66 -15.48
N VAL A 102 -9.29 5.51 -15.00
CA VAL A 102 -8.98 4.73 -13.79
C VAL A 102 -9.41 5.51 -12.54
N VAL A 103 -9.10 6.81 -12.51
CA VAL A 103 -9.51 7.68 -11.40
C VAL A 103 -11.03 7.82 -11.39
N GLU A 104 -11.64 8.08 -12.55
CA GLU A 104 -13.09 8.20 -12.72
C GLU A 104 -13.83 6.96 -12.22
N ARG A 105 -13.40 5.76 -12.66
CA ARG A 105 -13.99 4.50 -12.21
C ARG A 105 -13.95 4.34 -10.70
N THR A 106 -12.88 4.80 -10.05
CA THR A 106 -12.78 4.76 -8.58
C THR A 106 -13.87 5.62 -7.94
N PHE A 107 -14.08 6.84 -8.42
CA PHE A 107 -15.13 7.72 -7.93
C PHE A 107 -16.53 7.16 -8.21
N GLU A 108 -16.76 6.54 -9.38
CA GLU A 108 -18.04 5.89 -9.70
C GLU A 108 -18.37 4.73 -8.76
N GLU A 109 -17.38 3.91 -8.38
CA GLU A 109 -17.59 2.82 -7.42
C GLU A 109 -17.80 3.34 -5.98
N LEU A 110 -17.15 4.44 -5.61
CA LEU A 110 -17.38 5.10 -4.32
C LEU A 110 -18.82 5.61 -4.19
N LEU A 111 -19.42 6.10 -5.29
CA LEU A 111 -20.82 6.52 -5.30
C LEU A 111 -21.81 5.35 -5.08
N LYS A 112 -21.41 4.12 -5.40
CA LYS A 112 -22.23 2.91 -5.26
C LYS A 112 -22.10 2.23 -3.90
N CYS A 113 -21.17 2.68 -3.07
CA CYS A 113 -20.95 2.12 -1.74
C CYS A 113 -22.17 2.37 -0.83
N GLU A 114 -22.46 1.43 0.08
CA GLU A 114 -23.59 1.54 1.02
C GLU A 114 -23.41 2.67 2.06
N TYR A 115 -22.17 3.11 2.28
CA TYR A 115 -21.86 4.21 3.21
C TYR A 115 -22.21 5.56 2.58
N PRO A 116 -22.76 6.53 3.35
CA PRO A 116 -23.16 7.82 2.79
C PRO A 116 -22.01 8.60 2.16
N VAL A 117 -22.14 8.94 0.89
CA VAL A 117 -21.12 9.69 0.12
C VAL A 117 -20.87 11.09 0.71
N ASN A 118 -21.89 11.72 1.28
CA ASN A 118 -21.79 13.02 1.96
C ASN A 118 -21.04 12.97 3.31
N LYS A 119 -20.60 11.78 3.73
CA LYS A 119 -19.71 11.54 4.88
C LYS A 119 -18.30 11.10 4.45
N MET A 120 -18.02 11.02 3.15
CA MET A 120 -16.69 10.69 2.64
C MET A 120 -15.91 11.96 2.28
N ILE A 121 -14.68 12.06 2.79
CA ILE A 121 -13.70 13.07 2.46
C ILE A 121 -12.65 12.39 1.58
N ILE A 122 -12.62 12.73 0.30
CA ILE A 122 -11.68 12.15 -0.65
C ILE A 122 -10.50 13.09 -0.80
N VAL A 123 -9.29 12.57 -0.65
CA VAL A 123 -8.04 13.29 -0.93
C VAL A 123 -7.42 12.64 -2.16
N LEU A 124 -7.43 13.33 -3.29
CA LEU A 124 -6.82 12.88 -4.53
C LEU A 124 -5.47 13.60 -4.69
N GLY A 125 -4.38 12.84 -4.63
CA GLY A 125 -3.03 13.38 -4.54
C GLY A 125 -2.17 13.01 -5.72
N GLY A 126 -1.73 14.00 -6.49
CA GLY A 126 -0.77 13.85 -7.58
C GLY A 126 0.65 14.22 -7.16
N GLU A 127 1.60 13.90 -8.03
CA GLU A 127 3.00 14.36 -7.90
C GLU A 127 3.25 15.51 -8.88
N GLU A 128 4.06 16.50 -8.50
CA GLU A 128 4.47 17.61 -9.38
C GLU A 128 5.13 17.14 -10.68
N ARG A 129 5.76 15.95 -10.64
CA ARG A 129 6.39 15.31 -11.81
C ARG A 129 5.39 14.81 -12.85
N ASP A 130 4.10 14.76 -12.51
CA ASP A 130 3.04 14.35 -13.41
C ASP A 130 2.30 15.57 -13.96
N SER A 131 2.68 15.99 -15.17
CA SER A 131 2.03 17.10 -15.87
C SER A 131 0.59 16.81 -16.27
N GLY A 132 0.18 15.54 -16.36
CA GLY A 132 -1.19 15.15 -16.72
C GLY A 132 -2.18 15.26 -15.57
N PHE A 133 -1.70 15.16 -14.32
CA PHE A 133 -2.54 15.08 -13.12
C PHE A 133 -3.50 16.25 -12.99
N VAL A 134 -3.05 17.49 -13.24
CA VAL A 134 -3.89 18.69 -13.09
C VAL A 134 -5.16 18.59 -13.92
N SER A 135 -5.04 18.14 -15.18
CA SER A 135 -6.20 17.99 -16.08
C SER A 135 -7.18 16.90 -15.62
N VAL A 136 -6.65 15.80 -15.07
CA VAL A 136 -7.45 14.70 -14.52
C VAL A 136 -8.16 15.18 -13.25
N ALA A 137 -7.42 15.82 -12.35
CA ALA A 137 -7.91 16.34 -11.09
C ALA A 137 -9.03 17.37 -11.28
N GLU A 138 -8.90 18.28 -12.27
CA GLU A 138 -9.95 19.25 -12.60
C GLU A 138 -11.22 18.58 -13.11
N LYS A 139 -11.11 17.62 -14.03
CA LYS A 139 -12.28 16.87 -14.54
C LYS A 139 -12.99 16.13 -13.40
N ILE A 140 -12.24 15.44 -12.55
CA ILE A 140 -12.78 14.72 -11.40
C ILE A 140 -13.43 15.67 -10.41
N LYS A 141 -12.76 16.77 -10.06
CA LYS A 141 -13.29 17.78 -9.15
C LYS A 141 -14.61 18.35 -9.67
N ASN A 142 -14.68 18.73 -10.95
CA ASN A 142 -15.89 19.29 -11.55
C ASN A 142 -17.04 18.28 -11.60
N LYS A 143 -16.76 17.01 -11.90
CA LYS A 143 -17.79 15.97 -12.02
C LYS A 143 -18.30 15.46 -10.66
N TYR A 144 -17.42 15.31 -9.67
CA TYR A 144 -17.73 14.54 -8.46
C TYR A 144 -17.80 15.33 -7.15
N SER A 145 -17.28 16.57 -7.08
CA SER A 145 -17.24 17.31 -5.81
C SER A 145 -18.61 17.57 -5.18
N VAL A 146 -19.67 17.57 -5.99
CA VAL A 146 -21.05 17.80 -5.52
C VAL A 146 -21.61 16.67 -4.66
N TYR A 147 -21.11 15.44 -4.80
CA TYR A 147 -21.66 14.27 -4.11
C TYR A 147 -21.00 14.01 -2.75
N PHE A 148 -19.70 14.28 -2.64
CA PHE A 148 -18.90 13.94 -1.47
C PHE A 148 -18.87 15.08 -0.44
N LYS A 149 -18.55 14.78 0.82
CA LYS A 149 -18.36 15.84 1.85
C LYS A 149 -17.33 16.86 1.38
N LYS A 150 -16.21 16.35 0.84
CA LYS A 150 -15.13 17.14 0.28
C LYS A 150 -14.31 16.29 -0.66
N VAL A 151 -13.89 16.89 -1.77
CA VAL A 151 -12.81 16.38 -2.63
C VAL A 151 -11.64 17.37 -2.53
N LEU A 152 -10.56 16.95 -1.87
CA LEU A 152 -9.32 17.69 -1.75
C LEU A 152 -8.37 17.25 -2.85
N ILE A 153 -7.81 18.20 -3.58
CA ILE A 153 -6.78 17.95 -4.60
C ILE A 153 -5.46 18.42 -4.02
N THR A 154 -4.46 17.55 -4.01
CA THR A 154 -3.11 17.88 -3.56
C THR A 154 -2.10 17.55 -4.64
N ILE A 155 -1.05 18.36 -4.75
CA ILE A 155 0.09 18.09 -5.62
C ILE A 155 1.32 18.10 -4.72
N HIS A 156 1.97 16.95 -4.61
CA HIS A 156 3.17 16.78 -3.83
C HIS A 156 4.37 17.40 -4.57
N PRO A 157 5.06 18.40 -3.98
CA PRO A 157 6.24 19.00 -4.60
C PRO A 157 7.45 18.08 -4.48
N VAL A 158 8.40 18.19 -5.40
CA VAL A 158 9.64 17.41 -5.32
C VAL A 158 10.53 17.92 -4.20
N GLN A 159 10.77 17.10 -3.17
CA GLN A 159 11.66 17.44 -2.06
C GLN A 159 13.02 16.70 -2.16
N PRO A 160 14.17 17.37 -1.96
CA PRO A 160 15.50 16.76 -2.06
C PRO A 160 15.82 15.77 -0.94
N ASP A 161 15.20 15.95 0.22
CA ASP A 161 15.40 15.20 1.46
C ASP A 161 14.43 14.02 1.61
N GLU A 162 13.59 13.78 0.61
CA GLU A 162 12.55 12.76 0.65
C GLU A 162 12.76 11.67 -0.43
N LEU A 163 12.50 10.42 -0.04
CA LEU A 163 12.51 9.31 -0.99
C LEU A 163 11.30 9.44 -1.92
N PRO A 164 11.46 9.44 -3.25
CA PRO A 164 10.32 9.55 -4.16
C PRO A 164 9.44 8.29 -4.07
N GLY A 165 8.13 8.48 -3.96
CA GLY A 165 7.17 7.38 -4.01
C GLY A 165 5.85 7.66 -3.27
N LYS A 166 4.98 6.65 -3.23
CA LYS A 166 3.64 6.74 -2.64
C LYS A 166 3.64 7.27 -1.20
N GLY A 167 4.60 6.85 -0.37
CA GLY A 167 4.64 7.24 1.05
C GLY A 167 4.72 8.74 1.25
N SER A 168 5.56 9.39 0.46
CA SER A 168 5.84 10.82 0.46
C SER A 168 4.62 11.64 0.05
N ASN A 169 3.98 11.24 -1.06
CA ASN A 169 2.73 11.83 -1.51
C ASN A 169 1.62 11.70 -0.44
N VAL A 170 1.44 10.50 0.14
CA VAL A 170 0.44 10.28 1.19
C VAL A 170 0.72 11.13 2.43
N HIS A 171 1.99 11.26 2.85
CA HIS A 171 2.35 12.13 3.98
C HIS A 171 1.95 13.59 3.72
N TYR A 172 2.22 14.10 2.51
CA TYR A 172 1.82 15.43 2.11
C TYR A 172 0.28 15.59 2.05
N MET A 173 -0.42 14.59 1.50
CA MET A 173 -1.88 14.54 1.49
C MET A 173 -2.47 14.63 2.90
N GLU A 174 -1.93 13.87 3.84
CA GLU A 174 -2.35 13.86 5.25
C GLU A 174 -2.12 15.21 5.92
N LYS A 175 -1.00 15.88 5.63
CA LYS A 175 -0.74 17.24 6.12
C LYS A 175 -1.81 18.23 5.63
N LYS A 176 -2.17 18.17 4.35
CA LYS A 176 -3.24 19.01 3.77
C LYS A 176 -4.62 18.65 4.26
N LEU A 177 -4.89 17.37 4.48
CA LEU A 177 -6.11 16.92 5.11
C LEU A 177 -6.24 17.45 6.54
N LYS A 178 -5.16 17.42 7.33
CA LYS A 178 -5.15 17.97 8.69
C LYS A 178 -5.49 19.46 8.69
N GLU A 179 -4.87 20.25 7.80
CA GLU A 179 -5.20 21.68 7.63
C GLU A 179 -6.70 21.89 7.37
N TYR A 180 -7.32 21.05 6.54
CA TYR A 180 -8.76 21.10 6.26
C TYR A 180 -9.63 20.71 7.46
N ILE A 181 -9.30 19.59 8.13
CA ILE A 181 -10.03 19.09 9.30
C ILE A 181 -10.01 20.14 10.43
N ASP A 182 -8.83 20.70 10.71
CA ASP A 182 -8.64 21.70 11.75
C ASP A 182 -9.44 22.99 11.43
N ALA A 183 -9.45 23.42 10.16
CA ALA A 183 -10.16 24.62 9.72
C ALA A 183 -11.69 24.48 9.80
N GLU A 184 -12.23 23.31 9.44
CA GLU A 184 -13.67 23.02 9.48
C GLU A 184 -14.15 22.56 10.86
N GLN A 185 -13.23 22.40 11.83
CA GLN A 185 -13.50 21.87 13.17
C GLN A 185 -14.27 20.54 13.12
N LEU A 186 -13.86 19.67 12.19
CA LEU A 186 -14.45 18.33 12.09
C LEU A 186 -14.01 17.49 13.31
N PRO A 187 -14.92 16.68 13.87
CA PRO A 187 -14.64 15.84 15.04
C PRO A 187 -13.65 14.71 14.75
#